data_AF-A0A645AQB5-F1
#
_entry.id   AF-A0A645AQB5-F1
#
_cell.length_a   1.000
_cell.length_b   1.000
_cell.length_c   1.000
_cell.angle_alpha   90.00
_cell.angle_beta   90.00
_cell.angle_gamma   90.00
#
_symmetry.space_group_name_H-M   'P 1'
#
loop_
_entity.id
_entity.type
_entity.pdbx_description
1 polymer ?
#
loop_
_entity_poly.entity_id
_entity_poly.type
_entity_poly.pdbx_seq_one_letter_code
_entity_poly.pdbx_strand_id
1 'polypeptide(L)'
;MGSYSADNTPQVTVVAPSATSEPLLVDTQNTLWSGIAFQANSGATADLRAFEGRFEHCLFDLRGYLTALDISAGSPSFHACTFTNQSGPGAAVVLGKDNSSGSSAQFSYCLFRDIEGGAFLFRGAQNTRIINCVFANIGYIGMRSRGCSADVSVANSVFYLTTAQKLFLQEPFDKRVPVENSIFAPAPSRYMAWGCQDLSRQPEVINIGNRTLSPRFEGGRHTLLNLCIDDTRNYEVWLSVVPYAKKLGLNITLSLNVEALTPEIWKAIIPANNDGFELASHGATHTSLIARDAVRLGGYAPASRSTTVDIDADENLTIWTDGKPAYMRALGAEPNITLGDLVKDLEEKGFRAELVDLSYRKLPARLLQSVKGQDIHFSSYEPIFILDTKKYQHWTLKESRKAIEEGLRQNNARQKNISVIVAPYAENGPGVMSAMDDTGFTLARSKFDDLDYVSPLKKINLYFMRSSSLGKVFATMPIDNRKEMFRVYLDYMKYHGAIMGVYAHGTEEVSPKDWIDIFDVISGEPLVETLPLAEIARIVQTQCTQTGKGIYRCDSDKGPLSGKISFRPKVDSPLLAAGVPTGCTTNFVGDILSNELPPNIGIY
;
A
#
# COMPACT_ATOMS: atom_id res chain seq x y z
N MET A 1 -4.49 31.02 24.94
CA MET A 1 -3.14 31.36 25.45
C MET A 1 -2.13 30.69 24.53
N GLY A 2 -1.02 31.36 24.28
CA GLY A 2 -0.29 31.38 23.01
C GLY A 2 0.10 30.03 22.39
N SER A 3 -0.22 29.88 21.10
CA SER A 3 0.38 28.87 20.25
C SER A 3 1.87 29.16 20.09
N TYR A 4 2.75 28.24 20.48
CA TYR A 4 4.09 28.21 19.92
C TYR A 4 3.95 28.01 18.41
N SER A 5 4.29 29.05 17.65
CA SER A 5 4.29 29.03 16.19
C SER A 5 5.39 28.09 15.70
N ALA A 6 4.97 27.05 14.99
CA ALA A 6 5.44 26.60 13.67
C ALA A 6 6.90 26.85 13.20
N ASP A 7 7.89 26.99 14.07
CA ASP A 7 9.29 27.07 13.64
C ASP A 7 9.94 25.68 13.68
N ASN A 8 9.54 24.84 12.70
CA ASN A 8 10.38 23.74 12.20
C ASN A 8 11.60 24.25 11.43
N THR A 9 11.87 25.56 11.49
CA THR A 9 13.12 26.14 11.07
C THR A 9 14.04 26.10 12.29
N PRO A 10 15.05 25.23 12.33
CA PRO A 10 16.01 25.22 13.42
C PRO A 10 16.61 26.61 13.61
N GLN A 11 16.73 27.06 14.86
CA GLN A 11 17.35 28.35 15.18
C GLN A 11 18.82 28.35 14.77
N VAL A 12 19.46 27.18 14.83
CA VAL A 12 20.84 26.92 14.41
C VAL A 12 20.89 25.59 13.67
N THR A 13 21.47 25.57 12.46
CA THR A 13 21.76 24.33 11.73
C THR A 13 23.25 24.03 11.80
N VAL A 14 23.60 22.89 12.38
CA VAL A 14 24.95 22.34 12.41
C VAL A 14 25.07 21.29 11.30
N VAL A 15 25.90 21.56 10.30
CA VAL A 15 26.14 20.65 9.17
C VAL A 15 27.45 19.92 9.40
N ALA A 16 27.40 18.60 9.56
CA ALA A 16 28.60 17.78 9.65
C ALA A 16 29.19 17.55 8.25
N PRO A 17 30.44 17.97 7.96
CA PRO A 17 31.07 17.71 6.68
C PRO A 17 31.33 16.20 6.49
N SER A 18 31.31 15.73 5.25
CA SER A 18 31.65 14.34 4.93
C SER A 18 33.11 14.05 5.32
N ALA A 19 33.33 12.97 6.08
CA ALA A 19 34.65 12.40 6.37
C ALA A 19 35.60 13.18 7.30
N THR A 20 35.12 13.73 8.42
CA THR A 20 36.00 14.12 9.53
C THR A 20 35.83 13.17 10.72
N SER A 21 36.94 12.65 11.24
CA SER A 21 37.00 11.80 12.43
C SER A 21 36.95 12.58 13.74
N GLU A 22 36.74 13.90 13.68
CA GLU A 22 36.72 14.77 14.86
C GLU A 22 35.30 14.84 15.46
N PRO A 23 35.16 14.72 16.79
CA PRO A 23 33.87 14.83 17.46
C PRO A 23 33.26 16.22 17.21
N LEU A 24 32.03 16.24 16.70
CA LEU A 24 31.30 17.48 16.38
C LEU A 24 30.92 18.30 17.62
N LEU A 25 30.79 17.63 18.77
CA LEU A 25 30.48 18.22 20.07
C LEU A 25 31.34 17.54 21.12
N VAL A 26 32.24 18.30 21.75
CA VAL A 26 32.98 17.87 22.94
C VAL A 26 32.49 18.75 24.07
N ASP A 27 31.59 18.22 24.89
CA ASP A 27 31.08 18.92 26.05
C ASP A 27 31.01 17.97 27.24
N THR A 28 31.68 18.36 28.33
CA THR A 28 31.77 17.60 29.57
C THR A 28 30.88 18.19 30.67
N GLN A 29 30.02 19.17 30.35
CA GLN A 29 29.08 19.81 31.29
C GLN A 29 27.62 19.41 30.99
N ASN A 30 26.75 19.59 32.00
CA ASN A 30 25.30 19.39 31.90
C ASN A 30 24.64 20.53 31.11
N THR A 31 25.01 20.65 29.84
CA THR A 31 24.59 21.73 28.93
C THR A 31 23.24 21.43 28.30
N LEU A 32 22.39 22.45 28.19
CA LEU A 32 21.12 22.36 27.46
C LEU A 32 21.29 22.86 26.02
N TRP A 33 20.95 22.01 25.07
CA TRP A 33 20.94 22.28 23.64
C TRP A 33 19.49 22.30 23.16
N SER A 34 18.94 23.46 22.81
CA SER A 34 17.51 23.60 22.45
C SER A 34 17.28 24.31 21.12
N GLY A 35 16.33 23.81 20.31
CA GLY A 35 15.95 24.44 19.03
C GLY A 35 16.97 24.27 17.90
N ILE A 36 17.78 23.21 17.94
CA ILE A 36 18.92 22.99 17.04
C ILE A 36 18.62 21.90 16.03
N ALA A 37 19.08 22.06 14.78
CA ALA A 37 19.15 20.97 13.82
C ALA A 37 20.58 20.50 13.56
N PHE A 38 20.76 19.19 13.56
CA PHE A 38 21.94 18.51 13.09
C PHE A 38 21.62 17.87 11.74
N GLN A 39 22.35 18.29 10.71
CA GLN A 39 22.26 17.70 9.37
C GLN A 39 23.56 16.94 9.10
N ALA A 40 23.45 15.61 9.06
CA ALA A 40 24.56 14.74 8.69
C ALA A 40 24.45 14.40 7.20
N ASN A 41 25.48 14.70 6.43
CA ASN A 41 25.61 14.23 5.06
C ASN A 41 26.22 12.81 5.02
N SER A 42 26.13 12.13 3.87
CA SER A 42 26.56 10.74 3.71
C SER A 42 27.96 10.48 4.29
N GLY A 43 28.02 9.66 5.35
CA GLY A 43 29.26 9.22 5.98
C GLY A 43 29.73 10.04 7.18
N ALA A 44 29.00 11.06 7.63
CA ALA A 44 29.28 11.79 8.87
C ALA A 44 28.51 11.23 10.07
N THR A 45 29.16 11.16 11.23
CA THR A 45 28.56 10.71 12.49
C THR A 45 28.86 11.73 13.60
N ALA A 46 27.84 12.17 14.33
CA ALA A 46 28.02 12.94 15.56
C ALA A 46 28.39 11.98 16.69
N ASP A 47 29.54 12.21 17.35
CA ASP A 47 30.05 11.36 18.44
C ASP A 47 29.94 12.11 19.77
N LEU A 48 29.06 11.63 20.66
CA LEU A 48 28.87 12.14 22.02
C LEU A 48 29.66 11.27 23.00
N ARG A 49 30.82 11.77 23.43
CA ARG A 49 31.71 11.07 24.37
C ARG A 49 31.62 11.63 25.77
N ALA A 50 31.25 10.80 26.75
CA ALA A 50 31.12 11.19 28.16
C ALA A 50 30.23 12.42 28.37
N PHE A 51 29.23 12.58 27.50
CA PHE A 51 28.34 13.74 27.49
C PHE A 51 27.22 13.53 28.51
N GLU A 52 26.95 14.56 29.32
CA GLU A 52 25.95 14.53 30.41
C GLU A 52 24.84 15.58 30.21
N GLY A 53 24.82 16.24 29.05
CA GLY A 53 23.86 17.31 28.74
C GLY A 53 22.52 16.82 28.22
N ARG A 54 21.68 17.79 27.84
CA ARG A 54 20.29 17.58 27.42
C ARG A 54 20.02 18.23 26.07
N PHE A 55 19.28 17.54 25.21
CA PHE A 55 18.76 18.06 23.95
C PHE A 55 17.25 18.25 24.07
N GLU A 56 16.74 19.43 23.72
CA GLU A 56 15.32 19.79 23.76
C GLU A 56 14.88 20.35 22.41
N HIS A 57 13.72 19.95 21.88
CA HIS A 57 13.17 20.51 20.63
C HIS A 57 14.17 20.52 19.46
N CYS A 58 14.90 19.42 19.27
CA CYS A 58 15.95 19.31 18.26
C CYS A 58 15.50 18.49 17.03
N LEU A 59 16.18 18.70 15.90
CA LEU A 59 16.03 17.90 14.69
C LEU A 59 17.36 17.25 14.31
N PHE A 60 17.36 15.95 14.10
CA PHE A 60 18.47 15.16 13.58
C PHE A 60 18.06 14.65 12.19
N ASP A 61 18.51 15.31 11.12
CA ASP A 61 18.31 14.93 9.72
C ASP A 61 19.52 14.10 9.23
N LEU A 62 19.32 12.80 9.13
CA LEU A 62 20.37 11.78 9.08
C LEU A 62 20.63 11.27 7.65
N ARG A 63 20.87 12.18 6.71
CA ARG A 63 21.00 11.85 5.28
C ARG A 63 22.26 11.03 4.99
N GLY A 64 22.16 9.71 5.09
CA GLY A 64 23.29 8.81 4.83
C GLY A 64 22.97 7.33 5.02
N TYR A 65 23.98 6.50 4.72
CA TYR A 65 23.91 5.03 4.78
C TYR A 65 24.45 4.44 6.11
N LEU A 66 25.12 5.27 6.92
CA LEU A 66 25.81 4.90 8.16
C LEU A 66 25.24 5.69 9.33
N THR A 67 25.49 5.19 10.55
CA THR A 67 25.03 5.77 11.83
C THR A 67 25.27 7.27 11.90
N ALA A 68 24.27 8.01 12.39
CA ALA A 68 24.39 9.46 12.49
C ALA A 68 24.66 9.99 13.90
N LEU A 69 24.29 9.27 14.96
CA LEU A 69 24.62 9.63 16.34
C LEU A 69 25.23 8.45 17.09
N ASP A 70 26.48 8.56 17.49
CA ASP A 70 27.18 7.62 18.37
C ASP A 70 27.23 8.20 19.79
N ILE A 71 26.92 7.39 20.79
CA ILE A 71 27.04 7.76 22.21
C ILE A 71 27.96 6.76 22.91
N SER A 72 29.06 7.25 23.49
CA SER A 72 30.04 6.45 24.25
C SER A 72 30.31 7.08 25.61
N ALA A 73 30.05 6.36 26.70
CA ALA A 73 30.11 6.90 28.07
C ALA A 73 29.18 8.13 28.31
N GLY A 74 28.71 8.33 29.55
CA GLY A 74 27.86 9.47 29.94
C GLY A 74 26.35 9.19 30.02
N SER A 75 25.55 10.21 30.35
CA SER A 75 24.09 10.13 30.55
C SER A 75 23.26 11.17 29.80
N PRO A 76 23.33 11.26 28.45
CA PRO A 76 22.52 12.22 27.69
C PRO A 76 21.02 12.01 27.88
N SER A 77 20.27 13.11 27.82
CA SER A 77 18.82 13.05 27.59
C SER A 77 18.37 13.82 26.36
N PHE A 78 17.39 13.26 25.67
CA PHE A 78 16.75 13.81 24.49
C PHE A 78 15.26 13.98 24.80
N HIS A 79 14.77 15.20 24.62
CA HIS A 79 13.38 15.57 24.88
C HIS A 79 12.83 16.29 23.66
N ALA A 80 11.64 15.90 23.19
CA ALA A 80 11.01 16.54 22.04
C ALA A 80 11.89 16.57 20.76
N CYS A 81 12.74 15.56 20.58
CA CYS A 81 13.68 15.49 19.45
C CYS A 81 13.12 14.65 18.29
N THR A 82 13.37 15.07 17.05
CA THR A 82 13.05 14.29 15.85
C THR A 82 14.30 13.73 15.20
N PHE A 83 14.32 12.43 14.88
CA PHE A 83 15.36 11.74 14.12
C PHE A 83 14.75 11.25 12.80
N THR A 84 15.32 11.65 11.66
CA THR A 84 14.68 11.43 10.35
C THR A 84 15.67 11.14 9.22
N ASN A 85 15.17 10.57 8.12
CA ASN A 85 15.83 10.47 6.80
C ASN A 85 17.10 9.60 6.74
N GLN A 86 17.19 8.55 7.56
CA GLN A 86 18.28 7.59 7.45
C GLN A 86 17.98 6.53 6.38
N SER A 87 18.93 6.32 5.46
CA SER A 87 18.87 5.25 4.46
C SER A 87 19.77 4.07 4.86
N GLY A 88 19.49 2.90 4.32
CA GLY A 88 20.27 1.68 4.54
C GLY A 88 19.99 0.96 5.87
N PRO A 89 20.65 -0.19 6.10
CA PRO A 89 20.30 -1.13 7.18
C PRO A 89 20.80 -0.72 8.57
N GLY A 90 21.54 0.39 8.68
CA GLY A 90 22.10 0.90 9.93
C GLY A 90 21.05 1.42 10.92
N ALA A 91 21.49 1.92 12.07
CA ALA A 91 20.61 2.54 13.06
C ALA A 91 20.86 4.05 13.18
N ALA A 92 19.82 4.81 13.49
CA ALA A 92 19.90 6.26 13.69
C ALA A 92 20.84 6.62 14.85
N VAL A 93 20.72 5.90 15.97
CA VAL A 93 21.52 6.10 17.19
C VAL A 93 22.25 4.81 17.55
N VAL A 94 23.56 4.90 17.80
CA VAL A 94 24.37 3.82 18.36
C VAL A 94 24.70 4.15 19.81
N LEU A 95 24.47 3.17 20.66
CA LEU A 95 24.57 3.25 22.10
C LEU A 95 25.65 2.27 22.58
N GLY A 96 26.73 2.81 23.15
CA GLY A 96 27.82 2.04 23.74
C GLY A 96 28.92 1.67 22.74
N LYS A 97 29.29 2.63 21.89
CA LYS A 97 30.45 2.50 21.00
C LYS A 97 31.69 2.11 21.81
N ASP A 98 32.55 1.29 21.21
CA ASP A 98 33.76 0.72 21.82
C ASP A 98 33.52 -0.12 23.10
N ASN A 99 32.32 -0.70 23.25
CA ASN A 99 31.92 -1.53 24.39
C ASN A 99 32.02 -0.79 25.74
N SER A 100 31.88 0.54 25.74
CA SER A 100 31.91 1.35 26.97
C SER A 100 30.84 0.89 27.97
N SER A 101 31.19 0.82 29.26
CA SER A 101 30.29 0.49 30.37
C SER A 101 29.90 1.73 31.18
N GLY A 102 28.75 1.69 31.87
CA GLY A 102 28.35 2.69 32.86
C GLY A 102 27.58 3.91 32.34
N SER A 103 27.32 3.96 31.03
CA SER A 103 26.50 5.00 30.38
C SER A 103 25.00 4.74 30.46
N SER A 104 24.21 5.80 30.53
CA SER A 104 22.75 5.76 30.40
C SER A 104 22.28 6.69 29.29
N ALA A 105 21.08 6.50 28.76
CA ALA A 105 20.49 7.43 27.81
C ALA A 105 18.98 7.47 27.99
N GLN A 106 18.39 8.68 27.97
CA GLN A 106 16.95 8.85 28.06
C GLN A 106 16.40 9.55 26.82
N PHE A 107 15.38 8.96 26.22
CA PHE A 107 14.62 9.54 25.10
C PHE A 107 13.18 9.75 25.55
N SER A 108 12.70 10.99 25.46
CA SER A 108 11.36 11.37 25.88
C SER A 108 10.68 12.23 24.82
N TYR A 109 9.41 11.96 24.51
CA TYR A 109 8.65 12.71 23.51
C TYR A 109 9.34 12.79 22.14
N CYS A 110 10.10 11.77 21.76
CA CYS A 110 10.88 11.77 20.52
C CYS A 110 10.08 11.22 19.33
N LEU A 111 10.42 11.66 18.13
CA LEU A 111 9.97 11.07 16.87
C LEU A 111 11.16 10.42 16.17
N PHE A 112 11.06 9.12 15.89
CA PHE A 112 11.92 8.44 14.93
C PHE A 112 11.11 8.20 13.67
N ARG A 113 11.55 8.75 12.54
CA ARG A 113 10.82 8.57 11.28
C ARG A 113 11.64 8.37 10.03
N ASP A 114 11.05 7.70 9.05
CA ASP A 114 11.64 7.56 7.72
C ASP A 114 13.09 7.03 7.80
N ILE A 115 13.26 5.98 8.60
CA ILE A 115 14.54 5.32 8.88
C ILE A 115 14.45 3.89 8.33
N GLU A 116 15.21 3.58 7.28
CA GLU A 116 15.12 2.27 6.63
C GLU A 116 15.53 1.10 7.55
N GLY A 117 16.52 1.33 8.41
CA GLY A 117 17.00 0.34 9.39
C GLY A 117 16.37 0.52 10.79
N GLY A 118 17.22 0.70 11.81
CA GLY A 118 16.81 0.73 13.21
C GLY A 118 16.81 2.12 13.86
N ALA A 119 16.06 2.33 14.95
CA ALA A 119 16.26 3.55 15.74
C ALA A 119 17.55 3.44 16.55
N PHE A 120 17.79 2.28 17.15
CA PHE A 120 18.89 2.05 18.07
C PHE A 120 19.73 0.82 17.70
N LEU A 121 21.04 0.95 17.82
CA LEU A 121 21.98 -0.16 17.85
C LEU A 121 22.74 -0.16 19.18
N PHE A 122 22.53 -1.19 19.99
CA PHE A 122 23.16 -1.35 21.30
C PHE A 122 24.44 -2.19 21.17
N ARG A 123 25.59 -1.63 21.58
CA ARG A 123 26.92 -2.27 21.53
C ARG A 123 27.54 -2.55 22.90
N GLY A 124 27.21 -1.76 23.93
CA GLY A 124 27.82 -1.87 25.26
C GLY A 124 26.82 -2.09 26.40
N ALA A 125 27.32 -2.16 27.63
CA ALA A 125 26.50 -2.22 28.85
C ALA A 125 25.93 -0.83 29.16
N GLN A 126 24.76 -0.52 28.59
CA GLN A 126 24.07 0.76 28.77
C GLN A 126 22.68 0.58 29.38
N ASN A 127 22.19 1.59 30.10
CA ASN A 127 20.80 1.68 30.52
C ASN A 127 20.06 2.69 29.63
N THR A 128 19.12 2.23 28.80
CA THR A 128 18.37 3.08 27.87
C THR A 128 16.90 3.13 28.23
N ARG A 129 16.38 4.33 28.42
CA ARG A 129 14.97 4.58 28.75
C ARG A 129 14.29 5.33 27.61
N ILE A 130 13.23 4.74 27.05
CA ILE A 130 12.45 5.32 25.94
C ILE A 130 11.03 5.56 26.43
N ILE A 131 10.57 6.81 26.42
CA ILE A 131 9.31 7.22 27.03
C ILE A 131 8.54 8.13 26.07
N ASN A 132 7.26 7.88 25.84
CA ASN A 132 6.41 8.74 25.01
C ASN A 132 6.96 8.97 23.59
N CYS A 133 7.67 8.00 23.01
CA CYS A 133 8.29 8.15 21.69
C CYS A 133 7.41 7.54 20.59
N VAL A 134 7.44 8.13 19.40
CA VAL A 134 6.77 7.58 18.21
C VAL A 134 7.82 7.07 17.25
N PHE A 135 7.67 5.83 16.82
CA PHE A 135 8.53 5.15 15.84
C PHE A 135 7.72 4.95 14.58
N ALA A 136 7.91 5.76 13.54
CA ALA A 136 7.07 5.75 12.36
C ALA A 136 7.81 5.54 11.05
N ASN A 137 7.43 4.54 10.27
CA ASN A 137 8.17 4.14 9.08
C ASN A 137 9.63 3.82 9.40
N ILE A 138 9.80 2.88 10.33
CA ILE A 138 11.11 2.36 10.74
C ILE A 138 11.15 0.84 10.75
N GLY A 139 12.28 0.28 10.34
CA GLY A 139 12.47 -1.17 10.16
C GLY A 139 12.55 -1.97 11.45
N TYR A 140 13.03 -1.40 12.56
CA TYR A 140 12.97 -1.98 13.91
C TYR A 140 13.29 -0.89 14.96
N ILE A 141 12.92 -1.12 16.22
CA ILE A 141 13.26 -0.18 17.30
C ILE A 141 14.74 -0.32 17.64
N GLY A 142 15.17 -1.55 17.96
CA GLY A 142 16.49 -1.77 18.51
C GLY A 142 17.13 -3.07 18.02
N MET A 143 18.42 -3.02 17.76
CA MET A 143 19.24 -4.22 17.55
C MET A 143 20.31 -4.30 18.62
N ARG A 144 20.51 -5.49 19.20
CA ARG A 144 21.63 -5.76 20.12
C ARG A 144 22.77 -6.44 19.38
N SER A 145 23.97 -5.95 19.62
CA SER A 145 25.20 -6.60 19.17
C SER A 145 25.45 -7.86 19.99
N ARG A 146 26.11 -8.85 19.40
CA ARG A 146 26.40 -10.13 20.08
C ARG A 146 27.14 -9.90 21.41
N GLY A 147 26.62 -10.45 22.51
CA GLY A 147 27.22 -10.33 23.84
C GLY A 147 26.94 -9.01 24.57
N CYS A 148 26.06 -8.17 24.02
CA CYS A 148 25.65 -6.90 24.63
C CYS A 148 24.70 -7.15 25.83
N SER A 149 24.99 -6.53 26.97
CA SER A 149 24.20 -6.65 28.21
C SER A 149 23.32 -5.44 28.49
N ALA A 150 23.06 -4.61 27.47
CA ALA A 150 22.24 -3.40 27.59
C ALA A 150 20.89 -3.67 28.26
N ASP A 151 20.54 -2.81 29.21
CA ASP A 151 19.22 -2.75 29.82
C ASP A 151 18.39 -1.69 29.08
N VAL A 152 17.24 -2.10 28.57
CA VAL A 152 16.40 -1.24 27.72
C VAL A 152 14.99 -1.33 28.23
N SER A 153 14.33 -0.19 28.40
CA SER A 153 12.90 -0.14 28.73
C SER A 153 12.18 0.87 27.86
N VAL A 154 10.96 0.51 27.47
CA VAL A 154 10.09 1.36 26.65
C VAL A 154 8.77 1.53 27.37
N ALA A 155 8.29 2.78 27.46
CA ALA A 155 6.99 3.07 28.06
C ALA A 155 6.22 4.09 27.20
N ASN A 156 4.90 3.95 27.14
CA ASN A 156 3.98 4.88 26.48
C ASN A 156 4.33 5.24 25.04
N SER A 157 4.98 4.34 24.32
CA SER A 157 5.46 4.63 22.98
C SER A 157 4.49 4.11 21.92
N VAL A 158 4.59 4.66 20.72
CA VAL A 158 3.79 4.23 19.56
C VAL A 158 4.74 3.61 18.56
N PHE A 159 4.43 2.39 18.16
CA PHE A 159 5.20 1.65 17.17
C PHE A 159 4.40 1.56 15.88
N TYR A 160 4.78 2.41 14.94
CA TYR A 160 4.21 2.57 13.61
C TYR A 160 5.18 2.02 12.55
N LEU A 161 5.55 0.74 12.70
CA LEU A 161 6.72 0.15 12.04
C LEU A 161 6.41 -0.41 10.65
N THR A 162 7.29 -0.13 9.69
CA THR A 162 7.24 -0.70 8.35
C THR A 162 8.01 -2.00 8.27
N THR A 163 7.38 -3.07 7.76
CA THR A 163 8.01 -4.35 7.37
C THR A 163 8.70 -5.16 8.47
N ALA A 164 8.78 -4.65 9.71
CA ALA A 164 9.38 -5.32 10.85
C ALA A 164 8.54 -6.51 11.33
N GLN A 165 9.08 -7.73 11.28
CA GLN A 165 8.45 -8.88 11.95
C GLN A 165 8.62 -8.83 13.48
N LYS A 166 9.65 -8.13 13.97
CA LYS A 166 10.03 -8.01 15.39
C LYS A 166 10.38 -6.56 15.74
N LEU A 167 10.00 -6.12 16.94
CA LEU A 167 10.40 -4.80 17.47
C LEU A 167 11.91 -4.72 17.74
N PHE A 168 12.48 -5.81 18.26
CA PHE A 168 13.88 -5.92 18.65
C PHE A 168 14.55 -7.08 17.93
N LEU A 169 15.74 -6.83 17.40
CA LEU A 169 16.61 -7.85 16.81
C LEU A 169 17.66 -8.23 17.87
N GLN A 170 17.47 -9.38 18.52
CA GLN A 170 18.34 -9.87 19.58
C GLN A 170 18.37 -11.40 19.62
N GLU A 171 19.40 -11.95 20.24
CA GLU A 171 19.56 -13.39 20.40
C GLU A 171 18.64 -13.93 21.52
N PRO A 172 18.28 -15.23 21.51
CA PRO A 172 17.34 -15.79 22.50
C PRO A 172 17.78 -15.70 23.96
N PHE A 173 19.08 -15.56 24.21
CA PHE A 173 19.68 -15.45 25.55
C PHE A 173 19.86 -13.99 26.02
N ASP A 174 19.59 -13.01 25.16
CA ASP A 174 19.64 -11.61 25.54
C ASP A 174 18.47 -11.26 26.48
N LYS A 175 18.68 -10.29 27.38
CA LYS A 175 17.62 -9.82 28.29
C LYS A 175 16.40 -9.36 27.48
N ARG A 176 15.19 -9.79 27.86
CA ARG A 176 13.97 -9.30 27.21
C ARG A 176 13.74 -7.82 27.54
N VAL A 177 13.13 -7.08 26.64
CA VAL A 177 12.86 -5.65 26.79
C VAL A 177 11.47 -5.44 27.39
N PRO A 178 11.33 -4.87 28.61
CA PRO A 178 10.04 -4.39 29.09
C PRO A 178 9.50 -3.28 28.19
N VAL A 179 8.30 -3.52 27.67
CA VAL A 179 7.50 -2.56 26.93
C VAL A 179 6.20 -2.37 27.69
N GLU A 180 5.95 -1.16 28.15
CA GLU A 180 4.83 -0.83 29.04
C GLU A 180 3.87 0.16 28.39
N ASN A 181 2.57 -0.07 28.55
CA ASN A 181 1.50 0.91 28.24
C ASN A 181 1.63 1.56 26.84
N SER A 182 2.15 0.82 25.88
CA SER A 182 2.49 1.28 24.54
C SER A 182 1.47 0.78 23.51
N ILE A 183 1.41 1.46 22.37
CA ILE A 183 0.57 1.06 21.25
C ILE A 183 1.43 0.44 20.15
N PHE A 184 1.05 -0.76 19.76
CA PHE A 184 1.53 -1.38 18.54
C PHE A 184 0.53 -1.14 17.41
N ALA A 185 0.93 -0.32 16.45
CA ALA A 185 0.14 0.03 15.27
C ALA A 185 0.93 -0.41 14.05
N PRO A 186 0.91 -1.71 13.73
CA PRO A 186 1.80 -2.25 12.71
C PRO A 186 1.56 -1.59 11.36
N ALA A 187 2.58 -1.46 10.52
CA ALA A 187 2.31 -1.14 9.13
C ALA A 187 1.89 -2.41 8.38
N PRO A 188 0.99 -2.27 7.40
CA PRO A 188 0.82 -3.28 6.37
C PRO A 188 2.16 -3.53 5.65
N SER A 189 2.52 -4.80 5.45
CA SER A 189 3.80 -5.23 4.85
C SER A 189 3.64 -5.55 3.35
N ARG A 190 4.41 -6.52 2.81
CA ARG A 190 4.25 -6.99 1.41
C ARG A 190 2.79 -7.38 1.17
N TYR A 191 2.24 -6.96 0.02
CA TYR A 191 0.82 -7.17 -0.33
C TYR A 191 -0.18 -6.55 0.67
N MET A 192 0.28 -5.59 1.46
CA MET A 192 -0.48 -4.93 2.53
C MET A 192 -1.11 -5.90 3.54
N ALA A 193 -0.46 -7.06 3.74
CA ALA A 193 -0.78 -8.00 4.79
C ALA A 193 -0.04 -7.63 6.08
N TRP A 194 -0.65 -7.89 7.24
CA TRP A 194 0.03 -7.66 8.52
C TRP A 194 1.10 -8.73 8.70
N GLY A 195 2.37 -8.33 8.57
CA GLY A 195 3.52 -9.24 8.59
C GLY A 195 4.12 -9.44 9.99
N CYS A 196 3.53 -8.81 11.00
CA CYS A 196 4.04 -8.76 12.36
C CYS A 196 3.19 -9.61 13.32
N GLN A 197 3.86 -10.18 14.30
CA GLN A 197 3.16 -10.80 15.42
C GLN A 197 2.75 -9.74 16.44
N ASP A 198 1.58 -9.92 17.06
CA ASP A 198 1.18 -9.16 18.24
C ASP A 198 2.29 -9.15 19.29
N LEU A 199 2.44 -8.06 20.06
CA LEU A 199 3.53 -7.91 21.03
C LEU A 199 3.56 -9.03 22.08
N SER A 200 2.39 -9.58 22.43
CA SER A 200 2.28 -10.72 23.35
C SER A 200 2.98 -11.99 22.84
N ARG A 201 3.24 -12.07 21.53
CA ARG A 201 3.82 -13.23 20.85
C ARG A 201 5.30 -13.04 20.50
N GLN A 202 5.87 -11.86 20.73
CA GLN A 202 7.29 -11.58 20.46
C GLN A 202 8.15 -12.00 21.68
N PRO A 203 8.99 -13.05 21.58
CA PRO A 203 9.75 -13.56 22.72
C PRO A 203 10.77 -12.56 23.27
N GLU A 204 11.21 -11.60 22.48
CA GLU A 204 12.17 -10.56 22.85
C GLU A 204 11.57 -9.49 23.79
N VAL A 205 10.24 -9.40 23.89
CA VAL A 205 9.52 -8.34 24.60
C VAL A 205 8.84 -8.88 25.86
N ILE A 206 8.97 -8.20 26.99
CA ILE A 206 8.08 -8.38 28.15
C ILE A 206 6.92 -7.40 27.97
N ASN A 207 5.76 -7.92 27.55
CA ASN A 207 4.58 -7.13 27.25
C ASN A 207 3.78 -6.79 28.52
N ILE A 208 3.74 -5.51 28.90
CA ILE A 208 3.07 -5.01 30.12
C ILE A 208 1.99 -4.00 29.71
N GLY A 209 0.73 -4.41 29.65
CA GLY A 209 -0.39 -3.50 29.39
C GLY A 209 -0.42 -2.88 27.99
N ASN A 210 0.36 -3.37 27.02
CA ASN A 210 0.35 -2.84 25.66
C ASN A 210 -0.90 -3.26 24.90
N ARG A 211 -1.24 -2.49 23.86
CA ARG A 211 -2.41 -2.74 23.02
C ARG A 211 -2.04 -2.67 21.54
N THR A 212 -2.63 -3.56 20.75
CA THR A 212 -2.55 -3.51 19.29
C THR A 212 -3.81 -2.84 18.75
N LEU A 213 -3.72 -1.55 18.41
CA LEU A 213 -4.85 -0.72 17.96
C LEU A 213 -4.36 0.60 17.36
N SER A 214 -5.26 1.41 16.80
CA SER A 214 -4.90 2.72 16.25
C SER A 214 -4.55 3.69 17.38
N PRO A 215 -3.46 4.48 17.24
CA PRO A 215 -3.16 5.57 18.16
C PRO A 215 -4.14 6.74 18.04
N ARG A 216 -5.01 6.76 17.00
CA ARG A 216 -6.04 7.76 16.74
C ARG A 216 -5.46 9.17 16.74
N PHE A 217 -4.56 9.42 15.81
CA PHE A 217 -3.93 10.74 15.72
C PHE A 217 -4.82 11.75 14.98
N GLU A 218 -4.89 12.97 15.52
CA GLU A 218 -5.23 14.18 14.80
C GLU A 218 -4.03 14.63 13.97
N GLY A 219 -4.29 15.21 12.80
CA GLY A 219 -3.25 15.64 11.87
C GLY A 219 -2.74 14.53 10.95
N GLY A 220 -1.70 14.86 10.18
CA GLY A 220 -1.18 14.05 9.08
C GLY A 220 -1.39 14.72 7.71
N ARG A 221 -1.12 13.95 6.66
CA ARG A 221 -1.33 14.37 5.27
C ARG A 221 -2.73 14.01 4.80
N HIS A 222 -3.23 14.83 3.88
CA HIS A 222 -4.41 14.47 3.11
C HIS A 222 -4.19 13.15 2.37
N THR A 223 -5.25 12.34 2.31
CA THR A 223 -5.26 11.02 1.69
C THR A 223 -6.48 10.90 0.80
N LEU A 224 -6.28 10.45 -0.44
CA LEU A 224 -7.34 10.17 -1.40
C LEU A 224 -7.56 8.66 -1.52
N LEU A 225 -8.76 8.21 -1.21
CA LEU A 225 -9.15 6.81 -1.31
C LEU A 225 -10.17 6.63 -2.42
N ASN A 226 -9.99 5.59 -3.20
CA ASN A 226 -11.10 5.02 -3.95
C ASN A 226 -11.59 3.76 -3.22
N LEU A 227 -12.84 3.75 -2.78
CA LEU A 227 -13.48 2.54 -2.28
C LEU A 227 -14.09 1.82 -3.48
N CYS A 228 -13.89 0.51 -3.62
CA CYS A 228 -14.36 -0.24 -4.79
C CYS A 228 -14.95 -1.59 -4.40
N ILE A 229 -16.09 -1.93 -5.00
CA ILE A 229 -16.59 -3.30 -5.04
C ILE A 229 -16.36 -3.85 -6.44
N ASP A 230 -15.60 -4.93 -6.51
CA ASP A 230 -15.20 -5.54 -7.76
C ASP A 230 -16.27 -6.49 -8.29
N ASP A 231 -16.26 -6.69 -9.61
CA ASP A 231 -17.19 -7.52 -10.38
C ASP A 231 -18.65 -7.07 -10.41
N THR A 232 -19.24 -7.15 -11.60
CA THR A 232 -20.67 -6.96 -11.82
C THR A 232 -21.49 -7.90 -10.95
N ARG A 233 -21.00 -9.13 -10.67
CA ARG A 233 -21.72 -10.12 -9.88
C ARG A 233 -21.96 -9.68 -8.43
N ASN A 234 -21.14 -8.76 -7.91
CA ASN A 234 -21.23 -8.28 -6.52
C ASN A 234 -22.02 -6.97 -6.40
N TYR A 235 -22.75 -6.56 -7.44
CA TYR A 235 -23.52 -5.31 -7.47
C TYR A 235 -24.52 -5.18 -6.30
N GLU A 236 -25.07 -6.30 -5.81
CA GLU A 236 -26.00 -6.29 -4.66
C GLU A 236 -25.31 -5.86 -3.36
N VAL A 237 -24.06 -6.27 -3.15
CA VAL A 237 -23.25 -5.82 -2.01
C VAL A 237 -23.05 -4.31 -2.10
N TRP A 238 -22.70 -3.81 -3.29
CA TRP A 238 -22.54 -2.38 -3.53
C TRP A 238 -23.82 -1.60 -3.28
N LEU A 239 -24.96 -2.05 -3.83
CA LEU A 239 -26.27 -1.45 -3.59
C LEU A 239 -26.66 -1.45 -2.10
N SER A 240 -26.26 -2.46 -1.34
CA SER A 240 -26.57 -2.54 0.09
C SER A 240 -25.83 -1.50 0.94
N VAL A 241 -24.67 -1.00 0.48
CA VAL A 241 -23.81 -0.07 1.23
C VAL A 241 -23.88 1.37 0.71
N VAL A 242 -24.25 1.58 -0.57
CA VAL A 242 -24.39 2.90 -1.20
C VAL A 242 -25.27 3.88 -0.39
N PRO A 243 -26.45 3.51 0.15
CA PRO A 243 -27.26 4.43 0.94
C PRO A 243 -26.53 4.95 2.19
N TYR A 244 -25.70 4.10 2.81
CA TYR A 244 -24.90 4.48 3.98
C TYR A 244 -23.73 5.37 3.59
N ALA A 245 -23.01 5.04 2.50
CA ALA A 245 -21.97 5.89 1.93
C ALA A 245 -22.52 7.30 1.61
N LYS A 246 -23.68 7.37 0.96
CA LYS A 246 -24.37 8.62 0.60
C LYS A 246 -24.67 9.46 1.84
N LYS A 247 -25.20 8.84 2.90
CA LYS A 247 -25.52 9.52 4.17
C LYS A 247 -24.28 10.18 4.80
N LEU A 248 -23.12 9.54 4.66
CA LEU A 248 -21.84 10.01 5.20
C LEU A 248 -21.06 10.91 4.22
N GLY A 249 -21.59 11.16 3.02
CA GLY A 249 -20.88 11.94 1.99
C GLY A 249 -19.68 11.21 1.37
N LEU A 250 -19.63 9.88 1.47
CA LEU A 250 -18.56 9.06 0.92
C LEU A 250 -18.87 8.58 -0.50
N ASN A 251 -17.82 8.27 -1.26
CA ASN A 251 -17.91 7.69 -2.60
C ASN A 251 -17.41 6.23 -2.61
N ILE A 252 -18.10 5.39 -3.39
CA ILE A 252 -17.71 4.00 -3.64
C ILE A 252 -18.01 3.64 -5.09
N THR A 253 -17.03 3.08 -5.78
CA THR A 253 -17.08 2.64 -7.17
C THR A 253 -17.56 1.20 -7.26
N LEU A 254 -18.37 0.90 -8.27
CA LEU A 254 -18.65 -0.47 -8.71
C LEU A 254 -17.91 -0.73 -10.02
N SER A 255 -17.09 -1.78 -10.07
CA SER A 255 -16.41 -2.18 -11.30
C SER A 255 -17.25 -3.19 -12.09
N LEU A 256 -17.38 -3.00 -13.39
CA LEU A 256 -18.29 -3.77 -14.23
C LEU A 256 -17.52 -4.58 -15.27
N ASN A 257 -17.61 -5.90 -15.18
CA ASN A 257 -17.29 -6.80 -16.29
C ASN A 257 -18.55 -6.99 -17.14
N VAL A 258 -18.44 -6.70 -18.44
CA VAL A 258 -19.60 -6.56 -19.34
C VAL A 258 -20.39 -7.85 -19.50
N GLU A 259 -19.70 -8.98 -19.56
CA GLU A 259 -20.30 -10.29 -19.78
C GLU A 259 -21.35 -10.74 -18.75
N ALA A 260 -21.38 -10.09 -17.59
CA ALA A 260 -22.28 -10.38 -16.49
C ALA A 260 -23.40 -9.34 -16.36
N LEU A 261 -23.37 -8.27 -17.16
CA LEU A 261 -24.42 -7.25 -17.14
C LEU A 261 -25.71 -7.78 -17.76
N THR A 262 -26.83 -7.53 -17.09
CA THR A 262 -28.18 -7.79 -17.61
C THR A 262 -29.03 -6.51 -17.56
N PRO A 263 -30.16 -6.46 -18.28
CA PRO A 263 -31.11 -5.34 -18.16
C PRO A 263 -31.56 -5.06 -16.72
N GLU A 264 -31.73 -6.11 -15.91
CA GLU A 264 -32.12 -6.02 -14.50
C GLU A 264 -31.03 -5.36 -13.65
N ILE A 265 -29.77 -5.74 -13.87
CA ILE A 265 -28.63 -5.13 -13.18
C ILE A 265 -28.52 -3.65 -13.54
N TRP A 266 -28.66 -3.29 -14.81
CA TRP A 266 -28.70 -1.89 -15.24
C TRP A 266 -29.79 -1.12 -14.50
N LYS A 267 -31.01 -1.65 -14.51
CA LYS A 267 -32.14 -1.03 -13.80
C LYS A 267 -31.84 -0.82 -12.31
N ALA A 268 -31.10 -1.74 -11.67
CA ALA A 268 -30.77 -1.68 -10.26
C ALA A 268 -29.66 -0.66 -9.92
N ILE A 269 -28.59 -0.56 -10.73
CA ILE A 269 -27.42 0.28 -10.42
C ILE A 269 -27.57 1.75 -10.85
N ILE A 270 -28.43 2.03 -11.83
CA ILE A 270 -28.59 3.37 -12.42
C ILE A 270 -29.08 4.43 -11.42
N PRO A 271 -30.02 4.16 -10.49
CA PRO A 271 -30.39 5.13 -9.46
C PRO A 271 -29.18 5.61 -8.63
N ALA A 272 -28.30 4.69 -8.22
CA ALA A 272 -27.07 5.04 -7.50
C ALA A 272 -26.08 5.80 -8.38
N ASN A 273 -25.94 5.44 -9.66
CA ASN A 273 -25.12 6.24 -10.59
C ASN A 273 -25.65 7.68 -10.74
N ASN A 274 -26.98 7.85 -10.82
CA ASN A 274 -27.62 9.16 -10.90
C ASN A 274 -27.38 10.00 -9.64
N ASP A 275 -27.26 9.35 -8.49
CA ASP A 275 -26.84 9.97 -7.23
C ASP A 275 -25.34 10.39 -7.20
N GLY A 276 -24.55 10.01 -8.21
CA GLY A 276 -23.15 10.41 -8.36
C GLY A 276 -22.11 9.35 -7.99
N PHE A 277 -22.54 8.10 -7.77
CA PHE A 277 -21.60 7.00 -7.56
C PHE A 277 -21.03 6.48 -8.88
N GLU A 278 -19.73 6.18 -8.90
CA GLU A 278 -19.00 5.82 -10.11
C GLU A 278 -19.22 4.37 -10.52
N LEU A 279 -19.41 4.16 -11.82
CA LEU A 279 -19.25 2.86 -12.47
C LEU A 279 -17.94 2.86 -13.25
N ALA A 280 -17.10 1.85 -13.05
CA ALA A 280 -15.80 1.70 -13.71
C ALA A 280 -15.79 0.45 -14.61
N SER A 281 -14.90 0.40 -15.60
CA SER A 281 -14.70 -0.83 -16.36
C SER A 281 -13.95 -1.86 -15.54
N HIS A 282 -14.34 -3.14 -15.64
CA HIS A 282 -13.58 -4.30 -15.19
C HIS A 282 -13.29 -5.28 -16.35
N GLY A 283 -13.12 -4.73 -17.56
CA GLY A 283 -12.90 -5.49 -18.79
C GLY A 283 -14.18 -6.09 -19.39
N ALA A 284 -14.06 -6.72 -20.56
CA ALA A 284 -15.21 -7.29 -21.24
C ALA A 284 -15.69 -8.60 -20.58
N THR A 285 -14.75 -9.48 -20.21
CA THR A 285 -15.02 -10.86 -19.80
C THR A 285 -14.39 -11.26 -18.46
N HIS A 286 -13.90 -10.30 -17.66
CA HIS A 286 -13.11 -10.58 -16.44
C HIS A 286 -11.98 -11.62 -16.68
N THR A 287 -11.27 -11.44 -17.79
CA THR A 287 -10.17 -12.33 -18.17
C THR A 287 -8.83 -11.61 -17.94
N SER A 288 -7.78 -12.38 -17.63
CA SER A 288 -6.40 -11.89 -17.53
C SER A 288 -6.04 -11.03 -18.75
N LEU A 289 -5.69 -9.76 -18.53
CA LEU A 289 -5.22 -8.81 -19.55
C LEU A 289 -3.87 -9.21 -20.16
N ILE A 290 -3.12 -10.09 -19.50
CA ILE A 290 -1.85 -10.64 -20.02
C ILE A 290 -1.96 -12.10 -20.48
N ALA A 291 -3.19 -12.62 -20.60
CA ALA A 291 -3.46 -13.95 -21.14
C ALA A 291 -2.78 -14.17 -22.51
N ARG A 292 -2.32 -15.40 -22.72
CA ARG A 292 -1.70 -15.84 -23.97
C ARG A 292 -2.29 -17.16 -24.43
N ASP A 293 -2.10 -18.21 -23.66
CA ASP A 293 -2.46 -19.58 -24.02
C ASP A 293 -3.97 -19.79 -24.02
N ALA A 294 -4.60 -20.00 -25.18
CA ALA A 294 -6.06 -19.96 -25.29
C ALA A 294 -6.71 -21.35 -25.45
N VAL A 295 -6.28 -22.09 -26.48
CA VAL A 295 -6.94 -23.33 -26.91
C VAL A 295 -5.89 -24.41 -27.16
N ARG A 296 -6.11 -25.60 -26.58
CA ARG A 296 -5.41 -26.83 -26.96
C ARG A 296 -6.19 -27.52 -28.05
N LEU A 297 -5.52 -27.95 -29.11
CA LEU A 297 -6.19 -28.58 -30.25
C LEU A 297 -5.33 -29.73 -30.79
N GLY A 298 -5.95 -30.91 -30.93
CA GLY A 298 -5.37 -32.10 -31.53
C GLY A 298 -6.32 -32.75 -32.53
N GLY A 299 -5.77 -33.30 -33.61
CA GLY A 299 -6.50 -34.06 -34.61
C GLY A 299 -6.08 -35.54 -34.60
N TYR A 300 -7.04 -36.44 -34.41
CA TYR A 300 -6.80 -37.88 -34.54
C TYR A 300 -7.69 -38.48 -35.64
N ALA A 301 -7.07 -38.88 -36.75
CA ALA A 301 -7.70 -39.72 -37.75
C ALA A 301 -6.78 -40.92 -38.01
N PRO A 302 -7.19 -42.16 -37.67
CA PRO A 302 -6.34 -43.36 -37.74
C PRO A 302 -5.69 -43.64 -39.10
N ALA A 303 -6.30 -43.14 -40.18
CA ALA A 303 -5.83 -43.31 -41.56
C ALA A 303 -5.08 -42.10 -42.13
N SER A 304 -5.03 -40.98 -41.40
CA SER A 304 -4.38 -39.75 -41.85
C SER A 304 -2.87 -39.78 -41.62
N ARG A 305 -2.10 -39.07 -42.45
CA ARG A 305 -0.65 -38.89 -42.30
C ARG A 305 -0.25 -37.50 -41.82
N SER A 306 -1.16 -36.54 -41.90
CA SER A 306 -0.93 -35.16 -41.50
C SER A 306 -2.26 -34.46 -41.20
N THR A 307 -2.22 -33.60 -40.19
CA THR A 307 -3.32 -32.73 -39.80
C THR A 307 -2.70 -31.41 -39.33
N THR A 308 -3.01 -30.31 -40.02
CA THR A 308 -2.43 -28.99 -39.73
C THR A 308 -3.51 -27.93 -39.62
N VAL A 309 -3.23 -26.84 -38.93
CA VAL A 309 -4.12 -25.70 -38.76
C VAL A 309 -3.48 -24.44 -39.34
N ASP A 310 -4.29 -23.70 -40.08
CA ASP A 310 -4.02 -22.34 -40.52
C ASP A 310 -5.04 -21.39 -39.87
N ILE A 311 -4.56 -20.25 -39.38
CA ILE A 311 -5.38 -19.06 -39.08
C ILE A 311 -4.73 -17.93 -39.86
N ASP A 312 -5.40 -17.46 -40.91
CA ASP A 312 -4.85 -16.43 -41.78
C ASP A 312 -5.05 -15.01 -41.22
N ALA A 313 -4.62 -14.00 -41.99
CA ALA A 313 -4.76 -12.59 -41.62
C ALA A 313 -6.21 -12.08 -41.68
N ASP A 314 -7.08 -12.77 -42.43
CA ASP A 314 -8.52 -12.51 -42.54
C ASP A 314 -9.31 -13.29 -41.46
N GLU A 315 -8.61 -13.91 -40.51
CA GLU A 315 -9.17 -14.64 -39.38
C GLU A 315 -9.96 -15.90 -39.83
N ASN A 316 -9.59 -16.50 -40.96
CA ASN A 316 -10.13 -17.79 -41.38
C ASN A 316 -9.33 -18.92 -40.74
N LEU A 317 -10.01 -19.74 -39.94
CA LEU A 317 -9.45 -20.97 -39.40
C LEU A 317 -9.74 -22.10 -40.37
N THR A 318 -8.69 -22.77 -40.85
CA THR A 318 -8.78 -23.98 -41.67
C THR A 318 -7.96 -25.10 -41.05
N ILE A 319 -8.58 -26.26 -40.88
CA ILE A 319 -7.87 -27.50 -40.54
C ILE A 319 -7.74 -28.33 -41.81
N TRP A 320 -6.50 -28.67 -42.15
CA TRP A 320 -6.16 -29.52 -43.29
C TRP A 320 -5.79 -30.91 -42.81
N THR A 321 -6.40 -31.93 -43.40
CA THR A 321 -6.01 -33.34 -43.20
C THR A 321 -5.55 -33.90 -44.54
N ASP A 322 -4.31 -34.37 -44.62
CA ASP A 322 -3.69 -34.89 -45.85
C ASP A 322 -3.86 -33.96 -47.07
N GLY A 323 -3.70 -32.66 -46.83
CA GLY A 323 -3.79 -31.61 -47.84
C GLY A 323 -5.21 -31.27 -48.30
N LYS A 324 -6.26 -31.79 -47.63
CA LYS A 324 -7.66 -31.45 -47.90
C LYS A 324 -8.29 -30.71 -46.71
N PRO A 325 -9.17 -29.73 -46.93
CA PRO A 325 -9.83 -29.03 -45.84
C PRO A 325 -10.79 -29.99 -45.14
N ALA A 326 -10.52 -30.25 -43.86
CA ALA A 326 -11.36 -31.06 -42.98
C ALA A 326 -12.33 -30.22 -42.16
N TYR A 327 -11.96 -28.97 -41.87
CA TYR A 327 -12.81 -27.99 -41.18
C TYR A 327 -12.42 -26.58 -41.62
N MET A 328 -13.41 -25.70 -41.74
CA MET A 328 -13.21 -24.30 -42.11
C MET A 328 -14.21 -23.43 -41.34
N ARG A 329 -13.73 -22.31 -40.80
CA ARG A 329 -14.58 -21.30 -40.16
C ARG A 329 -14.01 -19.90 -40.31
N ALA A 330 -14.84 -18.97 -40.76
CA ALA A 330 -14.46 -17.58 -40.97
C ALA A 330 -14.67 -16.77 -39.68
N LEU A 331 -13.71 -16.82 -38.75
CA LEU A 331 -13.85 -16.21 -37.41
C LEU A 331 -14.04 -14.69 -37.49
N GLY A 332 -13.44 -14.03 -38.50
CA GLY A 332 -13.60 -12.59 -38.71
C GLY A 332 -14.95 -12.16 -39.27
N ALA A 333 -15.60 -13.03 -40.04
CA ALA A 333 -16.95 -12.79 -40.57
C ALA A 333 -18.04 -13.06 -39.51
N GLU A 334 -17.72 -13.85 -38.48
CA GLU A 334 -18.62 -14.23 -37.41
C GLU A 334 -18.11 -13.70 -36.04
N PRO A 335 -18.18 -12.38 -35.79
CA PRO A 335 -17.51 -11.72 -34.66
C PRO A 335 -18.02 -12.13 -33.27
N ASN A 336 -19.16 -12.83 -33.21
CA ASN A 336 -19.79 -13.29 -31.98
C ASN A 336 -19.45 -14.76 -31.64
N ILE A 337 -18.73 -15.49 -32.50
CA ILE A 337 -18.25 -16.82 -32.13
C ILE A 337 -17.28 -16.68 -30.97
N THR A 338 -17.57 -17.37 -29.88
CA THR A 338 -16.66 -17.44 -28.75
C THR A 338 -15.68 -18.60 -28.87
N LEU A 339 -14.58 -18.56 -28.12
CA LEU A 339 -13.66 -19.69 -28.02
C LEU A 339 -14.37 -20.95 -27.52
N GLY A 340 -15.36 -20.80 -26.63
CA GLY A 340 -16.19 -21.92 -26.18
C GLY A 340 -17.03 -22.53 -27.30
N ASP A 341 -17.61 -21.71 -28.17
CA ASP A 341 -18.37 -22.18 -29.33
C ASP A 341 -17.46 -22.86 -30.37
N LEU A 342 -16.24 -22.32 -30.56
CA LEU A 342 -15.24 -22.92 -31.44
C LEU A 342 -14.78 -24.29 -30.91
N VAL A 343 -14.43 -24.39 -29.63
CA VAL A 343 -14.03 -25.66 -29.00
C VAL A 343 -15.14 -26.71 -29.14
N LYS A 344 -16.39 -26.35 -28.82
CA LYS A 344 -17.53 -27.27 -28.94
C LYS A 344 -17.74 -27.74 -30.38
N ASP A 345 -17.65 -26.83 -31.35
CA ASP A 345 -17.80 -27.18 -32.77
C ASP A 345 -16.66 -28.10 -33.25
N LEU A 346 -15.41 -27.83 -32.83
CA LEU A 346 -14.28 -28.70 -33.13
C LEU A 346 -14.45 -30.12 -32.54
N GLU A 347 -14.93 -30.22 -31.30
CA GLU A 347 -15.26 -31.51 -30.67
C GLU A 347 -16.37 -32.26 -31.43
N GLU A 348 -17.43 -31.56 -31.85
CA GLU A 348 -18.52 -32.11 -32.67
C GLU A 348 -18.04 -32.62 -34.05
N LYS A 349 -16.92 -32.09 -34.55
CA LYS A 349 -16.25 -32.54 -35.78
C LYS A 349 -15.20 -33.63 -35.55
N GLY A 350 -15.03 -34.10 -34.32
CA GLY A 350 -14.12 -35.19 -33.97
C GLY A 350 -12.67 -34.78 -33.70
N PHE A 351 -12.40 -33.48 -33.54
CA PHE A 351 -11.12 -32.99 -33.04
C PHE A 351 -11.11 -33.03 -31.51
N ARG A 352 -9.93 -33.15 -30.90
CA ARG A 352 -9.76 -32.88 -29.47
C ARG A 352 -9.52 -31.40 -29.31
N ALA A 353 -10.40 -30.70 -28.60
CA ALA A 353 -10.25 -29.27 -28.35
C ALA A 353 -10.56 -28.96 -26.89
N GLU A 354 -9.76 -28.11 -26.26
CA GLU A 354 -9.95 -27.71 -24.86
C GLU A 354 -9.57 -26.24 -24.69
N LEU A 355 -10.30 -25.51 -23.85
CA LEU A 355 -9.87 -24.20 -23.37
C LEU A 355 -8.78 -24.38 -22.32
N VAL A 356 -7.69 -23.62 -22.43
CA VAL A 356 -6.63 -23.64 -21.41
C VAL A 356 -7.14 -23.08 -20.08
N ASP A 357 -8.10 -22.15 -20.13
CA ASP A 357 -8.78 -21.58 -18.96
C ASP A 357 -10.27 -21.41 -19.27
N LEU A 358 -11.14 -21.87 -18.38
CA LEU A 358 -12.59 -21.79 -18.55
C LEU A 358 -13.11 -20.34 -18.59
N SER A 359 -12.39 -19.39 -18.00
CA SER A 359 -12.71 -17.96 -18.09
C SER A 359 -12.60 -17.42 -19.52
N TYR A 360 -11.92 -18.15 -20.44
CA TYR A 360 -11.74 -17.71 -21.82
C TYR A 360 -12.92 -18.10 -22.72
N ARG A 361 -13.88 -18.85 -22.18
CA ARG A 361 -15.01 -19.39 -22.92
C ARG A 361 -15.77 -18.34 -23.71
N LYS A 362 -15.89 -17.11 -23.19
CA LYS A 362 -16.63 -16.00 -23.81
C LYS A 362 -15.78 -15.06 -24.67
N LEU A 363 -14.46 -15.29 -24.77
CA LEU A 363 -13.62 -14.48 -25.65
C LEU A 363 -13.97 -14.75 -27.11
N PRO A 364 -14.01 -13.74 -27.99
CA PRO A 364 -14.18 -13.97 -29.42
C PRO A 364 -13.06 -14.82 -30.00
N ALA A 365 -13.42 -15.86 -30.74
CA ALA A 365 -12.46 -16.79 -31.34
C ALA A 365 -11.50 -16.12 -32.32
N ARG A 366 -11.94 -15.03 -32.97
CA ARG A 366 -11.11 -14.20 -33.85
C ARG A 366 -9.90 -13.55 -33.19
N LEU A 367 -9.78 -13.60 -31.87
CA LEU A 367 -8.63 -13.08 -31.13
C LEU A 367 -7.44 -14.06 -31.11
N LEU A 368 -7.60 -15.27 -31.65
CA LEU A 368 -6.48 -16.18 -31.86
C LEU A 368 -5.43 -15.56 -32.81
N GLN A 369 -4.17 -15.85 -32.54
CA GLN A 369 -3.05 -15.40 -33.36
C GLN A 369 -3.05 -16.13 -34.70
N SER A 370 -2.67 -15.44 -35.77
CA SER A 370 -2.42 -16.07 -37.06
C SER A 370 -1.32 -17.13 -36.96
N VAL A 371 -1.57 -18.28 -37.56
CA VAL A 371 -0.65 -19.43 -37.62
C VAL A 371 -0.73 -20.06 -39.00
N LYS A 372 0.36 -20.69 -39.44
CA LYS A 372 0.43 -21.34 -40.75
C LYS A 372 1.10 -22.70 -40.64
N GLY A 373 0.40 -23.74 -41.07
CA GLY A 373 0.84 -25.12 -41.10
C GLY A 373 1.12 -25.70 -39.72
N GLN A 374 0.44 -25.22 -38.68
CA GLN A 374 0.67 -25.70 -37.32
C GLN A 374 0.24 -27.17 -37.23
N ASP A 375 1.19 -28.06 -37.00
CA ASP A 375 0.91 -29.48 -36.87
C ASP A 375 0.10 -29.77 -35.61
N ILE A 376 -1.03 -30.45 -35.79
CA ILE A 376 -1.94 -30.93 -34.73
C ILE A 376 -2.16 -32.45 -34.82
N HIS A 377 -1.43 -33.15 -35.69
CA HIS A 377 -1.59 -34.57 -35.94
C HIS A 377 -0.87 -35.39 -34.88
N PHE A 378 -1.50 -35.89 -33.80
CA PHE A 378 -0.91 -36.97 -32.99
C PHE A 378 -1.82 -37.57 -31.90
N SER A 379 -1.38 -38.73 -31.38
CA SER A 379 -1.95 -39.51 -30.26
C SER A 379 -1.58 -39.04 -28.84
N SER A 380 -0.69 -38.04 -28.69
CA SER A 380 -0.19 -37.53 -27.38
C SER A 380 0.34 -36.08 -27.39
N TYR A 381 0.09 -35.29 -28.44
CA TYR A 381 0.55 -33.90 -28.57
C TYR A 381 -0.61 -33.00 -28.96
N GLU A 382 -0.82 -31.93 -28.20
CA GLU A 382 -1.86 -30.92 -28.42
C GLU A 382 -1.19 -29.54 -28.34
N PRO A 383 -0.84 -28.91 -29.48
CA PRO A 383 -0.30 -27.55 -29.46
C PRO A 383 -1.30 -26.58 -28.84
N ILE A 384 -0.73 -25.58 -28.18
CA ILE A 384 -1.48 -24.47 -27.58
C ILE A 384 -1.51 -23.33 -28.58
N PHE A 385 -2.70 -22.98 -29.03
CA PHE A 385 -2.97 -21.78 -29.81
C PHE A 385 -3.13 -20.61 -28.86
N ILE A 386 -2.44 -19.52 -29.16
CA ILE A 386 -2.40 -18.34 -28.30
C ILE A 386 -3.24 -17.19 -28.86
N LEU A 387 -3.65 -16.27 -27.98
CA LEU A 387 -4.26 -15.00 -28.37
C LEU A 387 -3.21 -14.09 -29.03
N ASP A 388 -3.63 -13.32 -30.03
CA ASP A 388 -2.92 -12.08 -30.38
C ASP A 388 -3.09 -11.11 -29.21
N THR A 389 -2.09 -11.06 -28.33
CA THR A 389 -2.13 -10.29 -27.08
C THR A 389 -2.44 -8.82 -27.32
N LYS A 390 -1.89 -8.20 -28.37
CA LYS A 390 -2.15 -6.79 -28.66
C LYS A 390 -3.62 -6.63 -29.04
N LYS A 391 -4.08 -7.39 -30.02
CA LYS A 391 -5.48 -7.35 -30.49
C LYS A 391 -6.46 -7.62 -29.35
N TYR A 392 -6.18 -8.62 -28.51
CA TYR A 392 -6.97 -8.98 -27.34
C TYR A 392 -7.05 -7.83 -26.32
N GLN A 393 -5.90 -7.23 -25.95
CA GLN A 393 -5.86 -6.12 -24.99
C GLN A 393 -6.62 -4.90 -25.50
N HIS A 394 -6.47 -4.52 -26.77
CA HIS A 394 -7.28 -3.45 -27.36
C HIS A 394 -8.76 -3.80 -27.38
N TRP A 395 -9.11 -5.03 -27.76
CA TRP A 395 -10.50 -5.47 -27.83
C TRP A 395 -11.19 -5.43 -26.47
N THR A 396 -10.59 -6.01 -25.42
CA THR A 396 -11.22 -6.08 -24.09
C THR A 396 -11.50 -4.69 -23.51
N LEU A 397 -10.56 -3.75 -23.66
CA LEU A 397 -10.73 -2.36 -23.19
C LEU A 397 -11.72 -1.57 -24.04
N LYS A 398 -11.67 -1.72 -25.37
CA LYS A 398 -12.56 -1.00 -26.28
C LYS A 398 -14.01 -1.47 -26.13
N GLU A 399 -14.24 -2.78 -26.15
CA GLU A 399 -15.59 -3.32 -26.03
C GLU A 399 -16.15 -3.11 -24.63
N SER A 400 -15.33 -3.19 -23.58
CA SER A 400 -15.81 -2.90 -22.22
C SER A 400 -16.30 -1.46 -22.10
N ARG A 401 -15.49 -0.50 -22.55
CA ARG A 401 -15.86 0.92 -22.56
C ARG A 401 -17.12 1.16 -23.37
N LYS A 402 -17.14 0.69 -24.62
CA LYS A 402 -18.26 0.89 -25.55
C LYS A 402 -19.57 0.34 -24.99
N ALA A 403 -19.57 -0.90 -24.48
CA ALA A 403 -20.77 -1.53 -23.97
C ALA A 403 -21.30 -0.86 -22.69
N ILE A 404 -20.41 -0.44 -21.78
CA ILE A 404 -20.81 0.27 -20.56
C ILE A 404 -21.36 1.66 -20.91
N GLU A 405 -20.67 2.44 -21.75
CA GLU A 405 -21.15 3.76 -22.19
C GLU A 405 -22.49 3.68 -22.95
N GLU A 406 -22.69 2.64 -23.76
CA GLU A 406 -23.97 2.35 -24.40
C GLU A 406 -25.07 2.10 -23.37
N GLY A 407 -24.83 1.19 -22.41
CA GLY A 407 -25.79 0.87 -21.36
C GLY A 407 -26.14 2.09 -20.50
N LEU A 408 -25.15 2.92 -20.14
CA LEU A 408 -25.36 4.19 -19.44
C LEU A 408 -26.29 5.13 -20.23
N ARG A 409 -26.09 5.24 -21.54
CA ARG A 409 -26.92 6.10 -22.39
C ARG A 409 -28.34 5.58 -22.53
N GLN A 410 -28.51 4.29 -22.78
CA GLN A 410 -29.82 3.65 -22.92
C GLN A 410 -30.65 3.75 -21.63
N ASN A 411 -29.99 3.75 -20.48
CA ASN A 411 -30.65 3.84 -19.17
C ASN A 411 -30.67 5.27 -18.58
N ASN A 412 -30.37 6.31 -19.37
CA ASN A 412 -30.39 7.71 -18.93
C ASN A 412 -29.53 8.00 -17.68
N ALA A 413 -28.37 7.35 -17.56
CA ALA A 413 -27.45 7.52 -16.44
C ALA A 413 -26.84 8.93 -16.40
N ARG A 414 -26.44 9.41 -15.21
CA ARG A 414 -25.71 10.67 -15.03
C ARG A 414 -24.30 10.57 -15.60
N GLN A 415 -23.60 9.47 -15.33
CA GLN A 415 -22.31 9.20 -15.94
C GLN A 415 -22.50 8.86 -17.42
N LYS A 416 -21.69 9.47 -18.29
CA LYS A 416 -21.76 9.27 -19.75
C LYS A 416 -20.54 8.59 -20.33
N ASN A 417 -19.39 8.74 -19.67
CA ASN A 417 -18.10 8.29 -20.17
C ASN A 417 -17.41 7.38 -19.16
N ILE A 418 -16.63 6.44 -19.67
CA ILE A 418 -15.77 5.54 -18.90
C ILE A 418 -14.32 5.83 -19.29
N SER A 419 -13.56 6.40 -18.36
CA SER A 419 -12.15 6.72 -18.55
C SER A 419 -11.22 5.96 -17.60
N VAL A 420 -11.77 5.08 -16.76
CA VAL A 420 -11.02 4.35 -15.75
C VAL A 420 -11.32 2.85 -15.80
N ILE A 421 -10.28 2.07 -15.55
CA ILE A 421 -10.38 0.61 -15.48
C ILE A 421 -9.89 0.11 -14.12
N VAL A 422 -10.65 -0.79 -13.53
CA VAL A 422 -10.14 -1.74 -12.56
C VAL A 422 -9.61 -2.91 -13.37
N ALA A 423 -8.30 -3.13 -13.39
CA ALA A 423 -7.73 -4.19 -14.21
C ALA A 423 -8.05 -5.55 -13.59
N PRO A 424 -8.65 -6.50 -14.35
CA PRO A 424 -8.79 -7.88 -13.90
C PRO A 424 -7.47 -8.41 -13.34
N TYR A 425 -7.54 -9.07 -12.19
CA TYR A 425 -6.37 -9.63 -11.48
C TYR A 425 -5.27 -8.61 -11.16
N ALA A 426 -5.61 -7.31 -11.14
CA ALA A 426 -4.68 -6.18 -11.05
C ALA A 426 -3.46 -6.35 -11.97
N GLU A 427 -3.70 -6.79 -13.19
CA GLU A 427 -2.65 -7.00 -14.17
C GLU A 427 -2.32 -5.73 -14.94
N ASN A 428 -1.05 -5.63 -15.30
CA ASN A 428 -0.55 -4.47 -15.98
C ASN A 428 0.69 -4.81 -16.83
N GLY A 429 1.05 -3.90 -17.74
CA GLY A 429 2.27 -4.02 -18.55
C GLY A 429 2.27 -3.07 -19.74
N PRO A 430 3.37 -3.01 -20.51
CA PRO A 430 3.49 -2.08 -21.64
C PRO A 430 2.39 -2.22 -22.69
N GLY A 431 1.95 -3.46 -22.99
CA GLY A 431 0.84 -3.72 -23.90
C GLY A 431 -0.50 -3.18 -23.38
N VAL A 432 -0.78 -3.38 -22.09
CA VAL A 432 -1.98 -2.84 -21.43
C VAL A 432 -1.96 -1.30 -21.42
N MET A 433 -0.82 -0.68 -21.13
CA MET A 433 -0.68 0.78 -21.20
C MET A 433 -0.97 1.31 -22.61
N SER A 434 -0.42 0.67 -23.64
CA SER A 434 -0.68 1.05 -25.04
C SER A 434 -2.15 0.89 -25.39
N ALA A 435 -2.79 -0.19 -24.93
CA ALA A 435 -4.21 -0.41 -25.14
C ALA A 435 -5.07 0.65 -24.42
N MET A 436 -4.71 1.01 -23.19
CA MET A 436 -5.37 2.07 -22.44
C MET A 436 -5.31 3.41 -23.19
N ASP A 437 -4.15 3.79 -23.71
CA ASP A 437 -3.99 5.03 -24.47
C ASP A 437 -4.90 5.05 -25.70
N ASP A 438 -4.87 3.99 -26.51
CA ASP A 438 -5.63 3.91 -27.76
C ASP A 438 -7.15 3.83 -27.53
N THR A 439 -7.56 3.40 -26.34
CA THR A 439 -8.97 3.29 -25.96
C THR A 439 -9.43 4.38 -24.99
N GLY A 440 -8.55 5.33 -24.64
CA GLY A 440 -8.85 6.52 -23.84
C GLY A 440 -9.06 6.29 -22.33
N PHE A 441 -8.47 5.25 -21.75
CA PHE A 441 -8.40 5.10 -20.29
C PHE A 441 -7.25 5.94 -19.72
N THR A 442 -7.55 6.77 -18.71
CA THR A 442 -6.61 7.69 -18.08
C THR A 442 -6.03 7.17 -16.77
N LEU A 443 -6.68 6.17 -16.16
CA LEU A 443 -6.24 5.52 -14.93
C LEU A 443 -6.60 4.04 -14.94
N ALA A 444 -5.69 3.21 -14.46
CA ALA A 444 -5.94 1.81 -14.14
C ALA A 444 -5.61 1.52 -12.67
N ARG A 445 -6.58 0.98 -11.94
CA ARG A 445 -6.35 0.33 -10.64
C ARG A 445 -5.88 -1.09 -10.93
N SER A 446 -4.57 -1.28 -10.92
CA SER A 446 -3.94 -2.44 -11.57
C SER A 446 -2.62 -2.86 -10.93
N LYS A 447 -2.37 -2.50 -9.67
CA LYS A 447 -1.13 -2.90 -9.00
C LYS A 447 -1.37 -3.43 -7.60
N PHE A 448 -1.04 -4.71 -7.41
CA PHE A 448 -0.71 -5.29 -6.11
C PHE A 448 0.72 -4.90 -5.74
N ASP A 449 0.94 -4.59 -4.47
CA ASP A 449 2.13 -3.88 -4.01
C ASP A 449 3.47 -4.51 -4.40
N ASP A 450 4.39 -3.65 -4.83
CA ASP A 450 5.83 -3.91 -4.74
C ASP A 450 6.25 -3.95 -3.25
N LEU A 451 7.49 -4.40 -3.01
CA LEU A 451 8.11 -4.54 -1.68
C LEU A 451 8.07 -3.28 -0.81
N ASP A 452 7.98 -2.09 -1.41
CA ASP A 452 8.03 -0.81 -0.70
C ASP A 452 6.77 0.03 -0.97
N TYR A 453 6.16 0.54 0.11
CA TYR A 453 5.21 1.64 0.02
C TYR A 453 5.94 2.88 -0.53
N VAL A 454 5.86 3.12 -1.83
CA VAL A 454 6.40 4.32 -2.45
C VAL A 454 5.33 5.39 -2.30
N SER A 455 5.53 6.30 -1.33
CA SER A 455 4.63 7.43 -1.14
C SER A 455 4.42 8.16 -2.48
N PRO A 456 3.17 8.55 -2.80
CA PRO A 456 2.83 9.47 -3.87
C PRO A 456 3.68 10.76 -3.96
N LEU A 457 4.31 11.17 -2.85
CA LEU A 457 5.28 12.28 -2.79
C LEU A 457 6.58 11.97 -3.54
N LYS A 458 6.89 10.69 -3.73
CA LYS A 458 7.98 10.18 -4.57
C LYS A 458 7.49 9.93 -5.99
N LYS A 459 6.40 9.18 -6.16
CA LYS A 459 5.88 8.77 -7.47
C LYS A 459 4.46 8.23 -7.41
N ILE A 460 3.61 8.67 -8.34
CA ILE A 460 2.32 8.07 -8.68
C ILE A 460 2.39 7.62 -10.14
N ASN A 461 1.87 6.43 -10.46
CA ASN A 461 1.67 6.02 -11.85
C ASN A 461 0.19 5.74 -12.07
N LEU A 462 -0.47 6.53 -12.91
CA LEU A 462 -1.90 6.38 -13.18
C LEU A 462 -2.22 5.12 -14.00
N TYR A 463 -1.28 4.58 -14.77
CA TYR A 463 -1.47 3.27 -15.41
C TYR A 463 -1.42 2.11 -14.41
N PHE A 464 -0.87 2.35 -13.22
CA PHE A 464 -0.65 1.35 -12.17
C PHE A 464 -1.02 1.90 -10.79
N MET A 465 -2.22 2.47 -10.67
CA MET A 465 -2.69 2.97 -9.37
C MET A 465 -2.75 1.80 -8.39
N ARG A 466 -2.14 2.00 -7.22
CA ARG A 466 -2.04 1.00 -6.16
C ARG A 466 -3.40 0.71 -5.56
N SER A 467 -3.60 -0.53 -5.16
CA SER A 467 -4.79 -0.90 -4.41
C SER A 467 -4.59 -2.09 -3.50
N SER A 468 -5.43 -2.19 -2.47
CA SER A 468 -5.34 -3.23 -1.45
C SER A 468 -6.70 -3.89 -1.23
N SER A 469 -6.68 -5.22 -1.21
CA SER A 469 -7.85 -6.04 -0.93
C SER A 469 -8.12 -6.05 0.56
N LEU A 470 -9.31 -5.60 0.97
CA LEU A 470 -9.79 -5.70 2.33
C LEU A 470 -9.87 -7.16 2.79
N GLY A 471 -10.21 -8.11 1.90
CA GLY A 471 -10.17 -9.54 2.21
C GLY A 471 -8.79 -10.01 2.67
N LYS A 472 -7.71 -9.57 1.98
CA LYS A 472 -6.32 -9.89 2.37
C LYS A 472 -5.88 -9.15 3.64
N VAL A 473 -6.23 -7.86 3.74
CA VAL A 473 -5.94 -7.04 4.93
C VAL A 473 -6.58 -7.67 6.16
N PHE A 474 -7.83 -8.11 6.07
CA PHE A 474 -8.56 -8.69 7.19
C PHE A 474 -8.15 -10.13 7.51
N ALA A 475 -7.77 -10.93 6.51
CA ALA A 475 -7.35 -12.31 6.72
C ALA A 475 -6.06 -12.47 7.55
N THR A 476 -5.22 -11.43 7.59
CA THR A 476 -3.89 -11.49 8.22
C THR A 476 -3.77 -10.64 9.48
N MET A 477 -4.87 -10.07 9.99
CA MET A 477 -4.83 -9.14 11.11
C MET A 477 -4.22 -9.75 12.38
N PRO A 478 -3.44 -8.97 13.14
CA PRO A 478 -2.88 -9.41 14.41
C PRO A 478 -3.95 -9.58 15.50
N ILE A 479 -5.10 -8.92 15.35
CA ILE A 479 -6.25 -8.99 16.26
C ILE A 479 -7.57 -9.09 15.49
N ASP A 480 -8.58 -9.71 16.10
CA ASP A 480 -9.92 -9.86 15.52
C ASP A 480 -10.78 -8.60 15.79
N ASN A 481 -10.37 -7.47 15.21
CA ASN A 481 -11.11 -6.21 15.26
C ASN A 481 -10.90 -5.41 13.97
N ARG A 482 -11.72 -5.70 12.95
CA ARG A 482 -11.64 -5.09 11.62
C ARG A 482 -11.69 -3.56 11.66
N LYS A 483 -12.54 -2.98 12.51
CA LYS A 483 -12.71 -1.53 12.65
C LYS A 483 -11.42 -0.86 13.15
N GLU A 484 -10.82 -1.40 14.19
CA GLU A 484 -9.56 -0.87 14.73
C GLU A 484 -8.38 -1.11 13.78
N MET A 485 -8.31 -2.26 13.12
CA MET A 485 -7.24 -2.52 12.15
C MET A 485 -7.36 -1.64 10.90
N PHE A 486 -8.58 -1.34 10.46
CA PHE A 486 -8.78 -0.37 9.40
C PHE A 486 -8.40 1.06 9.84
N ARG A 487 -8.62 1.44 11.10
CA ARG A 487 -8.08 2.71 11.63
C ARG A 487 -6.56 2.76 11.61
N VAL A 488 -5.88 1.69 12.04
CA VAL A 488 -4.41 1.59 11.96
C VAL A 488 -3.97 1.79 10.51
N TYR A 489 -4.67 1.16 9.57
CA TYR A 489 -4.43 1.27 8.14
C TYR A 489 -4.64 2.69 7.60
N LEU A 490 -5.68 3.41 8.03
CA LEU A 490 -5.89 4.81 7.66
C LEU A 490 -4.84 5.74 8.24
N ASP A 491 -4.44 5.54 9.50
CA ASP A 491 -3.32 6.30 10.09
C ASP A 491 -2.03 6.11 9.26
N TYR A 492 -1.86 4.95 8.61
CA TYR A 492 -0.71 4.65 7.74
C TYR A 492 -0.70 5.55 6.54
N MET A 493 -1.88 5.62 5.91
CA MET A 493 -2.06 6.40 4.72
C MET A 493 -1.93 7.89 5.00
N LYS A 494 -2.54 8.39 6.09
CA LYS A 494 -2.36 9.78 6.53
C LYS A 494 -0.91 10.10 6.83
N TYR A 495 -0.16 9.15 7.39
CA TYR A 495 1.25 9.34 7.66
C TYR A 495 2.05 9.60 6.38
N HIS A 496 1.83 8.78 5.36
CA HIS A 496 2.60 8.89 4.12
C HIS A 496 2.00 9.83 3.06
N GLY A 497 0.74 10.25 3.23
CA GLY A 497 -0.10 10.82 2.17
C GLY A 497 -0.35 9.77 1.10
N ALA A 498 -1.55 9.19 1.03
CA ALA A 498 -1.84 8.11 0.08
C ALA A 498 -2.80 8.52 -1.04
N ILE A 499 -2.61 7.91 -2.21
CA ILE A 499 -3.61 7.80 -3.27
C ILE A 499 -3.75 6.30 -3.53
N MET A 500 -4.85 5.71 -3.07
CA MET A 500 -4.97 4.25 -3.00
C MET A 500 -6.39 3.78 -3.26
N GLY A 501 -6.52 2.67 -3.99
CA GLY A 501 -7.75 1.90 -4.06
C GLY A 501 -7.88 0.94 -2.88
N VAL A 502 -9.03 0.91 -2.23
CA VAL A 502 -9.37 -0.06 -1.19
C VAL A 502 -10.58 -0.82 -1.69
N TYR A 503 -10.46 -2.14 -1.81
CA TYR A 503 -11.48 -2.91 -2.52
C TYR A 503 -11.80 -4.25 -1.88
N ALA A 504 -12.95 -4.79 -2.21
CA ALA A 504 -13.35 -6.17 -1.95
C ALA A 504 -14.23 -6.69 -3.09
N HIS A 505 -14.46 -8.00 -3.14
CA HIS A 505 -15.39 -8.61 -4.08
C HIS A 505 -16.79 -8.77 -3.47
N GLY A 506 -17.12 -9.98 -2.99
CA GLY A 506 -18.40 -10.32 -2.38
C GLY A 506 -18.35 -10.43 -0.86
N THR A 507 -19.45 -10.95 -0.30
CA THR A 507 -19.65 -11.11 1.15
C THR A 507 -18.73 -12.15 1.78
N GLU A 508 -18.13 -13.02 0.96
CA GLU A 508 -17.10 -13.99 1.35
C GLU A 508 -15.81 -13.32 1.83
N GLU A 509 -15.51 -12.09 1.36
CA GLU A 509 -14.35 -11.31 1.81
C GLU A 509 -14.75 -10.28 2.87
N VAL A 510 -15.78 -9.47 2.57
CA VAL A 510 -16.20 -8.33 3.37
C VAL A 510 -17.72 -8.24 3.39
N SER A 511 -18.33 -8.38 4.55
CA SER A 511 -19.77 -8.26 4.69
C SER A 511 -20.24 -6.80 4.55
N PRO A 512 -21.52 -6.54 4.24
CA PRO A 512 -22.06 -5.17 4.25
C PRO A 512 -21.88 -4.46 5.60
N LYS A 513 -21.93 -5.23 6.71
CA LYS A 513 -21.65 -4.70 8.05
C LYS A 513 -20.20 -4.21 8.17
N ASP A 514 -19.24 -4.97 7.65
CA ASP A 514 -17.83 -4.58 7.69
C ASP A 514 -17.58 -3.31 6.86
N TRP A 515 -18.22 -3.20 5.69
CA TRP A 515 -18.19 -1.98 4.88
C TRP A 515 -18.75 -0.77 5.63
N ILE A 516 -19.87 -0.93 6.34
CA ILE A 516 -20.46 0.13 7.19
C ILE A 516 -19.48 0.53 8.30
N ASP A 517 -18.86 -0.45 8.97
CA ASP A 517 -17.86 -0.19 10.01
C ASP A 517 -16.61 0.53 9.46
N ILE A 518 -16.21 0.25 8.21
CA ILE A 518 -15.17 0.99 7.47
C ILE A 518 -15.62 2.42 7.18
N PHE A 519 -16.85 2.62 6.69
CA PHE A 519 -17.37 3.95 6.37
C PHE A 519 -17.46 4.85 7.61
N ASP A 520 -17.87 4.29 8.76
CA ASP A 520 -17.83 4.99 10.05
C ASP A 520 -16.43 5.51 10.36
N VAL A 521 -15.42 4.64 10.19
CA VAL A 521 -14.03 4.98 10.45
C VAL A 521 -13.57 6.10 9.54
N ILE A 522 -13.85 6.03 8.24
CA ILE A 522 -13.48 7.06 7.27
C ILE A 522 -14.17 8.39 7.59
N SER A 523 -15.47 8.37 7.88
CA SER A 523 -16.25 9.58 8.16
C SER A 523 -15.77 10.36 9.39
N GLY A 524 -15.07 9.70 10.30
CA GLY A 524 -14.42 10.32 11.47
C GLY A 524 -13.03 10.90 11.21
N GLU A 525 -12.52 10.84 9.98
CA GLU A 525 -11.17 11.25 9.61
C GLU A 525 -11.19 12.40 8.57
N PRO A 526 -11.09 13.67 8.99
CA PRO A 526 -11.25 14.83 8.09
C PRO A 526 -10.14 15.00 7.05
N LEU A 527 -9.02 14.27 7.19
CA LEU A 527 -7.90 14.27 6.23
C LEU A 527 -8.03 13.17 5.18
N VAL A 528 -9.06 12.32 5.27
CA VAL A 528 -9.29 11.22 4.34
C VAL A 528 -10.49 11.57 3.47
N GLU A 529 -10.29 11.62 2.16
CA GLU A 529 -11.33 11.90 1.19
C GLU A 529 -11.56 10.67 0.32
N THR A 530 -12.82 10.26 0.16
CA THR A 530 -13.19 9.17 -0.75
C THR A 530 -13.68 9.74 -2.07
N LEU A 531 -13.07 9.32 -3.18
CA LEU A 531 -13.34 9.85 -4.50
C LEU A 531 -13.52 8.75 -5.56
N PRO A 532 -14.30 9.02 -6.62
CA PRO A 532 -14.25 8.27 -7.86
C PRO A 532 -12.83 8.15 -8.42
N LEU A 533 -12.49 7.04 -9.06
CA LEU A 533 -11.20 6.85 -9.74
C LEU A 533 -10.97 7.93 -10.81
N ALA A 534 -12.00 8.30 -11.57
CA ALA A 534 -11.89 9.34 -12.59
C ALA A 534 -11.54 10.71 -11.99
N GLU A 535 -12.05 11.00 -10.80
CA GLU A 535 -11.78 12.25 -10.09
C GLU A 535 -10.36 12.25 -9.49
N ILE A 536 -9.90 11.11 -8.96
CA ILE A 536 -8.50 10.95 -8.54
C ILE A 536 -7.56 11.18 -9.72
N ALA A 537 -7.84 10.60 -10.88
CA ALA A 537 -7.04 10.81 -12.09
C ALA A 537 -6.95 12.29 -12.44
N ARG A 538 -8.10 13.00 -12.44
CA ARG A 538 -8.19 14.43 -12.71
C ARG A 538 -7.38 15.26 -11.71
N ILE A 539 -7.51 14.99 -10.41
CA ILE A 539 -6.78 15.70 -9.35
C ILE A 539 -5.27 15.50 -9.53
N VAL A 540 -4.80 14.27 -9.73
CA VAL A 540 -3.36 13.99 -9.91
C VAL A 540 -2.83 14.70 -11.16
N GLN A 541 -3.55 14.64 -12.28
CA GLN A 541 -3.16 15.28 -13.53
C GLN A 541 -3.10 16.81 -13.43
N THR A 542 -3.95 17.42 -12.61
CA THR A 542 -4.08 18.89 -12.53
C THR A 542 -3.28 19.52 -11.41
N GLN A 543 -3.03 18.79 -10.31
CA GLN A 543 -2.40 19.34 -9.11
C GLN A 543 -1.01 18.76 -8.81
N CYS A 544 -0.58 17.71 -9.52
CA CYS A 544 0.73 17.11 -9.34
C CYS A 544 1.61 17.30 -10.59
N THR A 545 2.92 17.28 -10.41
CA THR A 545 3.86 17.50 -11.51
C THR A 545 4.05 16.22 -12.30
N GLN A 546 3.81 16.26 -13.61
CA GLN A 546 4.10 15.12 -14.48
C GLN A 546 5.61 14.94 -14.64
N THR A 547 6.11 13.75 -14.32
CA THR A 547 7.54 13.38 -14.40
C THR A 547 7.84 12.30 -15.45
N GLY A 548 6.79 11.75 -16.07
CA GLY A 548 6.88 10.80 -17.17
C GLY A 548 5.50 10.48 -17.75
N LYS A 549 5.43 9.60 -18.74
CA LYS A 549 4.14 9.18 -19.32
C LYS A 549 3.27 8.49 -18.26
N GLY A 550 2.16 9.14 -17.87
CA GLY A 550 1.28 8.70 -16.79
C GLY A 550 1.91 8.69 -15.39
N ILE A 551 3.11 9.26 -15.23
CA ILE A 551 3.84 9.29 -13.96
C ILE A 551 3.83 10.72 -13.42
N TYR A 552 3.46 10.86 -12.15
CA TYR A 552 3.31 12.14 -11.47
C TYR A 552 4.04 12.13 -10.13
N ARG A 553 4.32 13.33 -9.63
CA ARG A 553 4.83 13.56 -8.27
C ARG A 553 4.02 14.68 -7.64
N CYS A 554 3.39 14.39 -6.50
CA CYS A 554 2.68 15.41 -5.73
C CYS A 554 3.63 16.09 -4.74
N ASP A 555 3.33 17.35 -4.43
CA ASP A 555 4.08 18.16 -3.48
C ASP A 555 3.48 17.95 -2.07
N SER A 556 4.34 17.88 -1.05
CA SER A 556 3.94 17.63 0.35
C SER A 556 3.44 18.88 1.05
N ASP A 557 3.81 20.06 0.55
CA ASP A 557 3.51 21.34 1.16
C ASP A 557 2.29 21.98 0.48
N LYS A 558 2.04 21.62 -0.78
CA LYS A 558 0.89 22.09 -1.58
C LYS A 558 0.32 20.97 -2.45
N GLY A 559 -1.01 20.98 -2.63
CA GLY A 559 -1.70 20.02 -3.49
C GLY A 559 -2.48 18.95 -2.71
N PRO A 560 -2.88 17.86 -3.36
CA PRO A 560 -3.95 16.98 -2.86
C PRO A 560 -3.54 16.09 -1.70
N LEU A 561 -2.23 15.98 -1.45
CA LEU A 561 -1.65 15.20 -0.34
C LEU A 561 -0.86 16.09 0.61
N SER A 562 -1.14 17.39 0.56
CA SER A 562 -0.51 18.35 1.45
C SER A 562 -0.84 18.01 2.90
N GLY A 563 0.00 18.49 3.80
CA GLY A 563 -0.18 18.32 5.24
C GLY A 563 1.12 18.02 5.93
N LYS A 564 1.19 18.42 7.19
CA LYS A 564 2.37 18.20 8.02
C LYS A 564 2.29 16.81 8.65
N ILE A 565 3.44 16.16 8.76
CA ILE A 565 3.62 14.99 9.63
C ILE A 565 3.67 15.52 11.08
N SER A 566 2.50 15.93 11.57
CA SER A 566 2.25 16.38 12.93
C SER A 566 1.13 15.51 13.46
N PHE A 567 1.36 14.85 14.60
CA PHE A 567 0.41 13.92 15.16
C PHE A 567 0.16 14.29 16.60
N ARG A 568 -1.10 14.42 16.96
CA ARG A 568 -1.53 14.54 18.36
C ARG A 568 -2.56 13.47 18.65
N PRO A 569 -2.57 12.86 19.84
CA PRO A 569 -3.61 11.89 20.17
C PRO A 569 -4.96 12.62 20.21
N LYS A 570 -5.99 12.07 19.55
CA LYS A 570 -7.38 12.50 19.76
C LYS A 570 -7.76 12.34 21.23
N VAL A 571 -8.79 13.05 21.67
CA VAL A 571 -9.32 12.94 23.05
C VAL A 571 -9.72 11.50 23.41
N ASP A 572 -10.15 10.70 22.44
CA ASP A 572 -10.50 9.28 22.61
C ASP A 572 -9.33 8.32 22.30
N SER A 573 -8.11 8.84 22.19
CA SER A 573 -6.93 8.03 21.92
C SER A 573 -6.63 7.11 23.11
N PRO A 574 -6.41 5.81 22.86
CA PRO A 574 -5.97 4.88 23.89
C PRO A 574 -4.59 5.22 24.48
N LEU A 575 -3.80 6.08 23.83
CA LEU A 575 -2.55 6.61 24.40
C LEU A 575 -2.79 7.46 25.64
N LEU A 576 -3.85 8.26 25.65
CA LEU A 576 -4.20 9.09 26.79
C LEU A 576 -4.67 8.23 27.97
N ALA A 577 -5.34 7.12 27.69
CA ALA A 577 -5.82 6.16 28.69
C ALA A 577 -4.72 5.22 29.23
N ALA A 578 -3.56 5.15 28.56
CA ALA A 578 -2.45 4.30 28.97
C ALA A 578 -1.71 4.85 30.23
N GLY A 579 -2.07 6.04 30.70
CA GLY A 579 -1.55 6.65 31.94
C GLY A 579 -0.19 7.32 31.76
N VAL A 580 0.36 7.92 32.82
CA VAL A 580 1.68 8.59 32.82
C VAL A 580 2.73 7.67 33.43
N PRO A 581 3.75 7.20 32.68
CA PRO A 581 4.96 6.64 33.25
C PRO A 581 5.75 7.76 33.90
N THR A 582 6.02 7.55 35.18
CA THR A 582 6.75 8.42 36.09
C THR A 582 8.20 8.58 35.64
N GLY A 583 8.54 9.80 35.22
CA GLY A 583 9.89 10.19 34.81
C GLY A 583 9.96 11.60 34.20
N CYS A 584 8.85 12.08 33.64
CA CYS A 584 8.70 13.47 33.20
C CYS A 584 7.77 14.21 34.17
N THR A 585 8.13 15.42 34.57
CA THR A 585 7.25 16.32 35.36
C THR A 585 6.48 17.28 34.48
N THR A 586 6.77 17.33 33.19
CA THR A 586 6.21 18.26 32.21
C THR A 586 5.77 17.57 30.92
N ASN A 587 4.77 18.12 30.22
CA ASN A 587 4.31 17.69 28.90
C ASN A 587 5.25 18.20 27.79
N PHE A 588 4.94 17.90 26.53
CA PHE A 588 5.75 18.35 25.36
C PHE A 588 5.99 19.87 25.32
N VAL A 589 5.03 20.70 25.74
CA VAL A 589 5.15 22.17 25.71
C VAL A 589 5.75 22.74 27.00
N GLY A 590 6.18 21.88 27.93
CA GLY A 590 6.79 22.27 29.20
C GLY A 590 5.81 22.51 30.35
N ASP A 591 4.50 22.29 30.16
CA ASP A 591 3.54 22.44 31.27
C ASP A 591 3.67 21.29 32.25
N ILE A 592 3.51 21.57 33.54
CA ILE A 592 3.54 20.54 34.59
C ILE A 592 2.43 19.53 34.35
N LEU A 593 2.79 18.24 34.29
CA LEU A 593 1.84 17.15 34.19
C LEU A 593 1.02 17.09 35.50
N SER A 594 -0.29 17.25 35.37
CA SER A 594 -1.26 17.06 36.45
C SER A 594 -2.25 15.96 36.06
N ASN A 595 -3.05 15.47 37.01
CA ASN A 595 -4.13 14.50 36.71
C ASN A 595 -5.16 15.04 35.69
N GLU A 596 -5.19 16.35 35.44
CA GLU A 596 -6.10 17.02 34.51
C GLU A 596 -5.46 17.30 33.13
N LEU A 597 -4.13 17.23 33.01
CA LEU A 597 -3.38 17.45 31.78
C LEU A 597 -2.70 16.14 31.35
N PRO A 598 -3.38 15.29 30.56
CA PRO A 598 -2.78 14.04 30.10
C PRO A 598 -1.55 14.33 29.23
N PRO A 599 -0.60 13.37 29.12
CA PRO A 599 0.59 13.55 28.32
C PRO A 599 0.22 13.90 26.88
N ASN A 600 0.66 15.07 26.42
CA ASN A 600 0.63 15.41 25.01
C ASN A 600 1.70 14.55 24.33
N ILE A 601 1.37 13.31 23.96
CA ILE A 601 2.19 12.44 23.10
C ILE A 601 2.03 12.98 21.67
N GLY A 602 2.41 14.24 21.51
CA GLY A 602 2.22 15.01 20.31
C GLY A 602 3.57 15.44 19.79
N ILE A 603 3.83 15.18 18.52
CA ILE A 603 4.94 15.77 17.78
C ILE A 603 4.35 16.95 17.02
N TYR A 604 4.94 18.14 17.17
CA TYR A 604 4.47 19.34 16.48
C TYR A 604 5.00 19.38 15.06
#